data_AF-K9QT29-F1
#
_entry.id   AF-K9QT29-F1
#
_cell.length_a   1.000
_cell.length_b   1.000
_cell.length_c   1.000
_cell.angle_alpha   90.00
_cell.angle_beta   90.00
_cell.angle_gamma   90.00
#
_symmetry.space_group_name_H-M   'P 1'
#
loop_
_entity.id
_entity.type
_entity.pdbx_description
1 polymer ?
#
loop_
_entity_poly.entity_id
_entity_poly.type
_entity_poly.pdbx_seq_one_letter_code
_entity_poly.pdbx_strand_id
1 'polypeptide(L)' 'MLIQKIVQELQDIPEDKLAEIYDIIHYFCIGLKGELSAEETPTEIVIEGIHQGIREALDGQTIPLSEMWEGIDAE' A
#
# COMPACT_ATOMS: atom_id res chain seq x y z
N MET A 1 -20.51 17.77 13.38
CA MET A 1 -19.40 16.84 13.04
C MET A 1 -19.32 16.69 11.53
N LEU A 2 -18.15 16.37 10.98
CA LEU A 2 -17.92 16.25 9.52
C LEU A 2 -18.90 15.28 8.85
N ILE A 3 -19.14 14.12 9.46
CA ILE A 3 -20.07 13.09 8.95
C ILE A 3 -21.49 13.64 8.78
N GLN A 4 -21.99 14.39 9.76
CA GLN A 4 -23.35 14.97 9.70
C GLN A 4 -23.48 16.00 8.57
N LYS A 5 -22.41 16.75 8.30
CA LYS A 5 -22.38 17.72 7.19
C LYS A 5 -22.41 17.01 5.83
N ILE A 6 -21.65 15.92 5.69
CA ILE A 6 -21.64 15.09 4.47
C ILE A 6 -23.03 14.47 4.24
N VAL A 7 -23.65 13.91 5.28
CA VAL A 7 -25.00 13.32 5.17
C VAL A 7 -26.02 14.37 4.72
N GLN A 8 -25.92 15.61 5.22
CA GLN A 8 -26.81 16.69 4.81
C GLN A 8 -26.62 17.07 3.34
N GLU A 9 -25.36 17.20 2.88
CA GLU A 9 -25.06 17.53 1.48
C GLU A 9 -25.52 16.43 0.51
N LEU A 10 -25.52 15.16 0.93
CA LEU A 10 -26.00 14.03 0.13
C LEU A 10 -27.54 14.01 -0.01
N GLN A 11 -28.28 14.54 0.96
CA GLN A 11 -29.75 14.58 0.90
C GLN A 11 -30.29 15.50 -0.20
N ASP A 12 -29.51 16.51 -0.58
CA ASP A 12 -29.89 17.48 -1.61
C ASP A 12 -29.56 17.00 -3.04
N ILE A 13 -28.96 15.81 -3.18
CA ILE A 13 -28.56 15.24 -4.48
C ILE A 13 -29.70 14.38 -5.05
N PRO A 14 -30.05 14.54 -6.34
CA PRO A 14 -30.99 13.64 -7.02
C PRO A 14 -30.58 12.17 -6.99
N GLU A 15 -31.55 11.26 -6.86
CA GLU A 15 -31.29 9.82 -6.67
C GLU A 15 -30.48 9.19 -7.82
N ASP A 16 -30.69 9.63 -9.05
CA ASP A 16 -29.93 9.21 -10.24
C ASP A 16 -28.45 9.59 -10.12
N LYS A 17 -28.16 10.76 -9.55
CA LYS A 17 -26.78 11.22 -9.30
C LYS A 17 -26.14 10.53 -8.10
N LEU A 18 -26.93 10.14 -7.10
CA LEU A 18 -26.44 9.31 -5.99
C LEU A 18 -26.02 7.92 -6.49
N ALA A 19 -26.76 7.33 -7.43
CA ALA A 19 -26.38 6.07 -8.05
C ALA A 19 -25.06 6.19 -8.84
N GLU A 20 -24.89 7.24 -9.65
CA GLU A 20 -23.64 7.51 -10.36
C GLU A 20 -22.44 7.68 -9.40
N ILE A 21 -22.63 8.40 -8.29
CA ILE A 21 -21.58 8.59 -7.26
C ILE A 21 -21.24 7.26 -6.56
N TYR A 22 -22.25 6.46 -6.23
CA TYR A 22 -22.05 5.14 -5.65
C TYR A 22 -21.20 4.26 -6.57
N ASP A 23 -21.54 4.20 -7.85
CA ASP A 23 -20.81 3.40 -8.83
C ASP A 23 -19.34 3.82 -8.93
N ILE A 24 -19.06 5.13 -8.99
CA ILE A 24 -17.68 5.66 -9.03
C ILE A 24 -16.90 5.22 -7.79
N ILE A 25 -17.46 5.42 -6.59
CA ILE A 25 -16.80 5.05 -5.33
C ILE A 25 -16.61 3.53 -5.27
N HIS A 26 -17.61 2.77 -5.69
CA HIS A 26 -17.60 1.31 -5.69
C HIS A 26 -16.50 0.75 -6.60
N TYR A 27 -16.43 1.21 -7.85
CA TYR A 27 -15.40 0.81 -8.79
C TYR A 27 -14.00 1.22 -8.33
N PHE A 28 -13.85 2.44 -7.79
CA PHE A 28 -12.57 2.89 -7.25
C PHE A 28 -12.10 2.01 -6.08
N CYS A 29 -12.98 1.70 -5.13
CA CYS A 29 -12.65 0.81 -4.02
C CYS A 29 -12.35 -0.63 -4.46
N ILE A 30 -13.04 -1.13 -5.49
CA ILE A 30 -12.75 -2.45 -6.07
C ILE A 30 -11.37 -2.43 -6.74
N GLY A 31 -11.06 -1.39 -7.53
CA GLY A 31 -9.75 -1.23 -8.17
C GLY A 31 -8.63 -1.21 -7.15
N LEU A 32 -8.76 -0.42 -6.09
CA LEU A 32 -7.81 -0.39 -4.98
C LEU A 32 -7.64 -1.77 -4.33
N LYS A 33 -8.73 -2.49 -4.06
CA LYS A 33 -8.65 -3.83 -3.47
C LYS A 33 -8.02 -4.85 -4.42
N GLY A 34 -8.28 -4.74 -5.73
CA GLY A 34 -7.68 -5.59 -6.75
C GLY A 34 -6.17 -5.39 -6.85
N GLU A 35 -5.71 -4.13 -6.89
CA GLU A 35 -4.30 -3.76 -6.91
C GLU A 35 -3.56 -4.16 -5.61
N LEU A 36 -4.21 -4.04 -4.45
CA LEU A 36 -3.64 -4.46 -3.15
C LEU A 36 -3.63 -5.99 -2.96
N SER A 37 -4.45 -6.75 -3.70
CA SER A 37 -4.62 -8.19 -3.46
C SER A 37 -3.76 -9.11 -4.33
N ALA A 38 -3.24 -8.62 -5.46
CA ALA A 38 -2.64 -9.51 -6.46
C ALA A 38 -1.15 -9.79 -6.23
N GLU A 39 -0.40 -8.86 -5.63
CA GLU A 39 1.08 -8.93 -5.61
C GLU A 39 1.73 -8.42 -4.31
N GLU A 40 0.96 -8.07 -3.28
CA GLU A 40 1.56 -7.61 -2.02
C GLU A 40 2.17 -8.77 -1.24
N THR A 41 3.47 -8.67 -0.94
CA THR A 41 4.12 -9.53 0.05
C THR A 41 3.36 -9.43 1.37
N PRO A 42 2.90 -10.55 1.97
CA PRO A 42 2.25 -10.54 3.27
C PRO A 42 3.01 -9.71 4.30
N THR A 43 2.29 -8.94 5.11
CA THR A 43 2.87 -8.02 6.11
C THR A 43 3.81 -8.76 7.06
N GLU A 44 3.48 -9.99 7.44
CA GLU A 44 4.29 -10.84 8.29
C GLU A 44 5.67 -11.14 7.68
N ILE A 45 5.73 -11.41 6.37
CA ILE A 45 6.99 -11.67 5.65
C ILE A 45 7.86 -10.41 5.62
N VAL A 46 7.24 -9.23 5.41
CA VAL A 46 7.95 -7.94 5.44
C VAL A 46 8.54 -7.68 6.84
N ILE A 47 7.77 -7.90 7.90
CA ILE A 47 8.21 -7.72 9.28
C ILE A 47 9.36 -8.67 9.62
N GLU A 48 9.26 -9.94 9.24
CA GLU A 48 10.32 -10.93 9.45
C GLU A 48 11.61 -10.55 8.73
N GLY A 49 11.53 -10.11 7.47
CA GLY A 49 12.68 -9.64 6.70
C GLY A 49 13.38 -8.44 7.34
N ILE A 50 12.63 -7.48 7.88
CA ILE A 50 13.20 -6.32 8.59
C ILE A 50 13.91 -6.74 9.87
N HIS A 51 13.29 -7.60 10.70
CA HIS A 51 13.92 -8.10 11.92
C HIS A 51 15.20 -8.87 11.62
N GLN A 52 15.21 -9.66 10.56
CA GLN A 52 16.38 -10.41 10.13
C GLN A 52 17.51 -9.49 9.66
N GLY A 53 17.22 -8.51 8.80
CA GLY A 53 18.22 -7.55 8.33
C GLY A 53 18.83 -6.70 9.44
N ILE A 54 18.03 -6.30 10.45
CA ILE A 54 18.55 -5.59 11.63
C ILE A 54 19.49 -6.51 12.44
N ARG A 55 19.13 -7.78 12.63
CA ARG A 55 19.98 -8.74 13.34
C ARG A 55 21.31 -8.93 12.62
N GLU A 56 21.27 -9.15 11.32
CA GLU A 56 22.48 -9.31 10.50
C GLU A 56 23.38 -8.08 10.56
N ALA A 57 22.80 -6.88 10.52
CA ALA A 57 23.56 -5.64 10.65
C ALA A 57 24.23 -5.49 12.02
N LEU A 58 23.52 -5.83 13.10
CA LEU A 58 24.07 -5.78 14.46
C LEU A 58 25.17 -6.82 14.70
N ASP A 59 25.03 -8.00 14.08
CA ASP A 59 26.00 -9.08 14.18
C ASP A 59 27.20 -8.90 13.22
N GLY A 60 27.22 -7.83 12.41
CA GLY A 60 28.28 -7.56 11.44
C GLY A 60 28.28 -8.54 10.25
N GLN A 61 27.14 -9.18 9.97
CA GLN A 61 26.95 -10.13 8.87
C GLN A 61 26.50 -9.43 7.57
N THR A 62 26.62 -8.10 7.50
CA THR A 62 26.27 -7.29 6.33
C THR A 62 27.51 -6.62 5.75
N ILE A 63 27.53 -6.42 4.44
CA ILE A 63 28.51 -5.53 3.79
C ILE A 63 27.86 -4.18 3.44
N PRO A 64 28.60 -3.07 3.42
CA PRO A 64 28.12 -1.80 2.89
C PRO A 64 27.65 -1.96 1.44
N LEU A 65 26.56 -1.30 1.08
CA LEU A 65 26.01 -1.37 -0.28
C LEU A 65 27.02 -0.88 -1.35
N SER A 66 27.90 0.06 -0.98
CA SER A 66 29.00 0.52 -1.83
C SER A 66 30.02 -0.57 -2.16
N GLU A 67 30.21 -1.53 -1.25
CA GLU A 67 31.14 -2.65 -1.38
C GLU A 67 30.49 -3.85 -2.09
N MET A 68 29.15 -3.89 -2.21
CA MET A 68 28.42 -5.00 -2.84
C MET A 68 28.79 -5.20 -4.32
N TRP A 69 29.18 -4.14 -5.01
CA TRP A 69 29.55 -4.16 -6.42
C TRP A 69 31.04 -4.40 -6.66
N GLU A 70 31.85 -4.49 -5.60
CA GLU A 70 33.28 -4.75 -5.74
C GLU A 70 33.51 -6.17 -6.28
N GLY A 71 34.11 -6.27 -7.48
CA GLY A 71 34.43 -7.54 -8.11
C GLY A 71 33.28 -8.19 -8.91
N ILE A 72 32.11 -7.56 -8.99
CA ILE A 72 31.08 -7.92 -9.98
C ILE A 72 31.33 -7.07 -11.23
N ASP A 73 31.80 -7.70 -12.30
CA ASP A 73 31.93 -7.02 -13.59
C ASP A 73 30.52 -6.88 -14.21
N ALA A 74 30.14 -5.67 -14.59
CA ALA A 74 28.81 -5.36 -15.11
C ALA A 74 28.74 -5.47 -16.65
N GLU A 75 29.73 -6.11 -17.28
CA GLU A 75 29.80 -6.38 -18.73
C GLU A 75 28.80 -7.43 -19.22
#